data_AF-A0AAV0GRA1-F1
#
_entry.id   AF-A0AAV0GRA1-F1
#
_cell.length_a   1.000
_cell.length_b   1.000
_cell.length_c   1.000
_cell.angle_alpha   90.00
_cell.angle_beta   90.00
_cell.angle_gamma   90.00
#
_symmetry.space_group_name_H-M   'P 1'
#
loop_
_entity.id
_entity.type
_entity.pdbx_description
1 polymer ?
#
loop_
_entity_poly.entity_id
_entity_poly.type
_entity_poly.pdbx_seq_one_letter_code
_entity_poly.pdbx_strand_id
1 'polypeptide(L)' 'MVRGRQRNEIVIGYRLAQAERAIMNPQGKSEPRKWSVDDVFVVISLGE' A
#
# COMPACT_ATOMS: atom_id res chain seq x y z
N MET A 1 6.99 -1.11 1.28
CA MET A 1 6.60 -0.99 -0.15
C MET A 1 7.56 -1.66 -1.14
N VAL A 2 8.70 -2.22 -0.69
CA VAL A 2 9.70 -2.86 -1.58
C VAL A 2 9.14 -4.06 -2.38
N ARG A 3 8.30 -4.90 -1.76
CA ARG A 3 7.72 -6.08 -2.42
C ARG A 3 6.86 -5.76 -3.65
N GLY A 4 6.15 -4.63 -3.67
CA GLY A 4 5.39 -4.21 -4.85
C GLY A 4 6.31 -3.98 -6.05
N ARG A 5 7.48 -3.37 -5.83
CA ARG A 5 8.46 -3.15 -6.90
C ARG A 5 9.03 -4.45 -7.47
N GLN A 6 9.17 -5.50 -6.66
CA GLN A 6 9.56 -6.83 -7.14
C GLN A 6 8.53 -7.46 -8.09
N ARG A 7 7.27 -7.00 -8.05
CA ARG A 7 6.18 -7.43 -8.94
C ARG A 7 5.85 -6.41 -10.02
N ASN A 8 6.71 -5.43 -10.28
CA ASN A 8 6.46 -4.32 -11.21
C ASN A 8 5.22 -3.47 -10.86
N GLU A 9 4.84 -3.42 -9.58
CA GLU A 9 3.75 -2.58 -9.09
C GLU A 9 4.28 -1.24 -8.55
N ILE A 10 3.52 -0.16 -8.76
CA ILE A 10 3.75 1.13 -8.11
C ILE A 10 2.74 1.26 -6.96
N VAL A 11 3.19 1.08 -5.73
CA VAL A 11 2.34 1.28 -4.55
C VAL A 11 2.09 2.78 -4.34
N ILE A 12 0.83 3.20 -4.36
CA ILE A 12 0.41 4.60 -4.28
C ILE A 12 -0.39 4.92 -3.00
N GLY A 13 -0.84 3.91 -2.28
CA GLY A 13 -1.62 4.08 -1.06
C GLY A 13 -1.91 2.76 -0.35
N TYR A 14 -2.70 2.84 0.72
CA TYR A 14 -3.18 1.67 1.47
C TYR A 14 -4.51 1.99 2.18
N ARG A 15 -5.26 0.96 2.57
CA ARG A 15 -6.40 1.07 3.47
C ARG A 15 -6.17 0.11 4.64
N LEU A 16 -6.23 0.64 5.86
CA LEU A 16 -6.15 -0.19 7.06
C LEU A 16 -7.42 -1.04 7.17
N ALA A 17 -7.32 -2.21 7.78
CA ALA A 17 -8.41 -3.17 7.90
C ALA A 17 -9.71 -2.56 8.47
N GLN A 18 -9.59 -1.69 9.48
CA GLN A 18 -10.74 -1.02 10.11
C GLN A 18 -11.07 0.35 9.52
N ALA A 19 -10.33 0.80 8.50
CA ALA A 19 -10.56 2.08 7.86
C ALA A 19 -11.56 1.95 6.71
N GLU A 20 -12.54 2.84 6.67
CA GLU A 20 -13.52 2.91 5.58
C GLU A 20 -12.85 3.35 4.26
N ARG A 21 -11.88 4.27 4.34
CA ARG A 21 -11.28 4.95 3.19
C ARG A 21 -9.78 4.68 3.07
N ALA A 22 -9.30 4.60 1.83
CA ALA A 22 -7.88 4.48 1.53
C ALA A 22 -7.16 5.82 1.75
N ILE A 23 -5.90 5.72 2.17
CA ILE A 23 -4.96 6.84 2.28
C ILE A 23 -4.05 6.79 1.05
N MET A 24 -4.18 7.81 0.20
CA MET A 24 -3.34 8.00 -0.99
C MET A 24 -2.15 8.87 -0.64
N ASN A 25 -0.99 8.56 -1.22
CA ASN A 25 0.26 9.29 -1.00
C ASN A 25 0.52 9.61 0.49
N PRO A 26 0.59 8.58 1.36
CA PRO A 26 0.70 8.77 2.80
C PRO A 26 1.95 9.59 3.17
N GLN A 27 1.84 10.37 4.24
CA GLN A 27 2.97 11.04 4.88
C GLN A 27 3.84 10.01 5.64
N GLY A 28 5.08 10.36 5.99
CA GLY A 28 5.94 9.49 6.81
C GLY A 28 6.34 8.16 6.13
N LYS A 29 6.55 8.13 4.81
CA LYS A 29 6.80 6.89 4.04
C LYS A 29 8.04 6.09 4.51
N SER A 30 8.96 6.74 5.18
CA SER A 30 10.19 6.12 5.72
C SER A 30 9.99 5.53 7.11
N GLU A 31 8.88 5.83 7.78
CA GLU A 31 8.61 5.32 9.13
C GLU A 31 8.17 3.85 9.07
N PRO A 32 8.81 2.97 9.86
CA PRO A 32 8.37 1.58 9.97
C PRO A 32 6.95 1.51 10.52
N ARG A 33 6.13 0.65 9.92
CA ARG A 33 4.75 0.38 10.34
C ARG A 33 4.51 -1.12 10.40
N LYS A 34 3.81 -1.57 11.45
CA LYS A 34 3.28 -2.92 11.53
C LYS A 34 1.98 -3.00 10.73
N TRP A 35 1.89 -3.99 9.85
CA TRP A 35 0.73 -4.23 8.99
C TRP A 35 -0.04 -5.45 9.48
N SER A 36 -1.36 -5.39 9.39
CA SER A 36 -2.25 -6.55 9.48
C SER A 36 -2.29 -7.29 8.13
N VAL A 37 -2.67 -8.56 8.16
CA VAL A 37 -2.98 -9.32 6.93
C VAL A 37 -4.25 -8.79 6.25
N ASP A 38 -5.15 -8.21 7.04
CA ASP A 38 -6.39 -7.61 6.54
C ASP A 38 -6.19 -6.19 5.95
N ASP A 39 -5.00 -5.61 6.09
CA ASP A 39 -4.67 -4.34 5.44
C ASP A 39 -4.47 -4.57 3.94
N VAL A 40 -4.95 -3.62 3.13
CA VAL A 40 -4.84 -3.70 1.67
C VAL A 40 -4.00 -2.56 1.11
N PHE A 41 -3.26 -2.83 0.03
CA PHE A 41 -2.44 -1.84 -0.67
C PHE A 41 -3.10 -1.43 -1.98
N VAL A 42 -3.00 -0.15 -2.30
CA VAL A 42 -3.44 0.40 -3.60
C VAL A 42 -2.22 0.52 -4.50
N VAL A 43 -2.28 -0.09 -5.68
CA VAL A 43 -1.16 -0.15 -6.62
C VAL A 43 -1.60 0.23 -8.03
N ILE A 44 -0.66 0.77 -8.80
CA ILE A 44 -0.73 0.77 -10.27
C ILE A 44 0.02 -0.47 -10.73
N SER A 45 -0.66 -1.33 -11.49
CA SER A 45 -0.08 -2.50 -12.14
C SER A 45 -0.26 -2.38 -13.66
N LEU A 46 0.42 -3.24 -14.41
CA LEU A 46 0.36 -3.27 -15.87
C LEU A 46 -0.93 -3.92 -16.43
N GLY A 47 -1.88 -4.32 -15.58
CA GLY A 47 -3.01 -5.18 -15.97
C GLY A 47 -2.58 -6.64 -16.20
N GLU A 48 -3.54 -7.50 -16.55
CA GLU A 48 -3.25 -8.72 -17.32
C GLU A 48 -3.09 -8.34 -18.81
#